data_AF-A0A7J6TFP6-F1
#
_entry.id   AF-A0A7J6TFP6-F1
#
_cell.length_a   1.000
_cell.length_b   1.000
_cell.length_c   1.000
_cell.angle_alpha   90.00
_cell.angle_beta   90.00
_cell.angle_gamma   90.00
#
_symmetry.space_group_name_H-M   'P 1'
#
loop_
_entity.id
_entity.type
_entity.pdbx_description
1 polymer ?
#
loop_
_entity_poly.entity_id
_entity_poly.type
_entity_poly.pdbx_seq_one_letter_code
_entity_poly.pdbx_strand_id
1 'polypeptide(L)'
;IDLVGRIADRGADLAPPREWNRICFDLLELLKAQKKGIRRAAVNTFGYIAKAIGPHDVIATLLNNLKVQERQLRVCTTVAIGIVAETCGPFTVLPAIMNEYKVPELNVQNGILKSLSFMFEYIGEMGKDYVHAVTPLLEDALIDRDLVHRQTATWATKHMALGVHALGQEECLEHLMNYIFPNIFETAPHMIQAFFDAMDAMRVSIGPCRVLQYVVQGLWHPARRVRECYWRVYNSLYIGAEDALVAFYPRIPLTWDGQDEEQDHPEVPKLGP
;
A
#
# COMPACT_ATOMS: atom_id res chain seq x y z
N ILE A 1 -19.61 19.23 15.33
CA ILE A 1 -18.31 18.84 14.73
C ILE A 1 -17.77 19.99 13.90
N ASP A 2 -18.44 20.41 12.82
CA ASP A 2 -17.92 21.50 11.96
C ASP A 2 -17.62 22.81 12.69
N LEU A 3 -18.45 23.20 13.66
CA LEU A 3 -18.19 24.37 14.50
C LEU A 3 -16.89 24.23 15.30
N VAL A 4 -16.63 23.05 15.88
CA VAL A 4 -15.40 22.76 16.63
C VAL A 4 -14.19 22.84 15.71
N GLY A 5 -14.30 22.29 14.49
CA GLY A 5 -13.24 22.40 13.48
C GLY A 5 -12.93 23.85 13.09
N ARG A 6 -13.97 24.69 12.94
CA ARG A 6 -13.76 26.13 12.65
C ARG A 6 -13.11 26.89 13.81
N ILE A 7 -13.41 26.50 15.06
CA ILE A 7 -12.75 27.08 16.24
C ILE A 7 -11.29 26.63 16.29
N ALA A 8 -11.00 25.36 16.02
CA ALA A 8 -9.63 24.84 15.98
C ALA A 8 -8.78 25.53 14.90
N ASP A 9 -9.35 25.78 13.73
CA ASP A 9 -8.64 26.43 12.61
C ASP A 9 -8.39 27.93 12.84
N ARG A 10 -9.34 28.65 13.45
CA ARG A 10 -9.28 30.14 13.58
C ARG A 10 -8.87 30.65 14.95
N GLY A 11 -9.02 29.85 15.99
CA GLY A 11 -8.92 30.28 17.38
C GLY A 11 -8.46 29.15 18.30
N ALA A 12 -7.49 28.36 17.82
CA ALA A 12 -6.83 27.31 18.60
C ALA A 12 -6.39 27.78 19.99
N ASP A 13 -5.84 28.99 20.06
CA ASP A 13 -5.24 29.58 21.27
C ASP A 13 -6.26 29.93 22.36
N LEU A 14 -7.56 29.93 22.04
CA LEU A 14 -8.64 30.29 22.98
C LEU A 14 -8.95 29.16 23.96
N ALA A 15 -8.58 27.93 23.64
CA ALA A 15 -8.81 26.76 24.49
C ALA A 15 -7.48 26.13 24.92
N PRO A 16 -7.37 25.64 26.17
CA PRO A 16 -6.15 25.02 26.63
C PRO A 16 -5.87 23.70 25.87
N PRO A 17 -4.60 23.33 25.61
CA PRO A 17 -4.23 22.10 24.88
C PRO A 17 -4.87 20.82 25.44
N ARG A 18 -5.09 20.76 26.76
CA ARG A 18 -5.74 19.62 27.42
C ARG A 18 -7.18 19.41 26.93
N GLU A 19 -7.91 20.48 26.65
CA GLU A 19 -9.28 20.40 26.17
C GLU A 19 -9.32 19.93 24.71
N TRP A 20 -8.37 20.37 23.90
CA TRP A 20 -8.21 19.86 22.54
C TRP A 20 -7.91 18.35 22.52
N ASN A 21 -7.06 17.86 23.43
CA ASN A 21 -6.81 16.42 23.58
C ASN A 21 -8.06 15.63 23.98
N ARG A 22 -8.90 16.18 24.88
CA ARG A 22 -10.20 15.58 25.25
C ARG A 22 -11.12 15.47 24.03
N ILE A 23 -11.24 16.56 23.27
CA ILE A 23 -12.05 16.60 22.04
C ILE A 23 -11.52 15.60 21.00
N CYS A 24 -10.19 15.45 20.84
CA CYS A 24 -9.61 14.46 19.95
C CYS A 24 -10.08 13.03 20.25
N PHE A 25 -10.17 12.65 21.53
CA PHE A 25 -10.67 11.34 21.92
C PHE A 25 -12.16 11.16 21.61
N ASP A 26 -12.99 12.17 21.89
CA ASP A 26 -14.41 12.13 21.55
C ASP A 26 -14.60 12.01 20.01
N LEU A 27 -13.74 12.67 19.22
CA LEU A 27 -13.76 12.59 17.75
C LEU A 27 -13.35 11.21 17.22
N LEU A 28 -12.46 10.47 17.90
CA LEU A 28 -12.06 9.11 17.49
C LEU A 28 -13.26 8.16 17.44
N GLU A 29 -14.17 8.25 18.40
CA GLU A 29 -15.39 7.43 18.40
C GLU A 29 -16.33 7.83 17.24
N LEU A 30 -16.37 9.12 16.89
CA LEU A 30 -17.19 9.61 15.79
C LEU A 30 -16.69 9.16 14.41
N LEU A 31 -15.44 8.69 14.29
CA LEU A 31 -14.95 8.04 13.07
C LEU A 31 -15.68 6.73 12.77
N LYS A 32 -16.33 6.10 13.76
CA LYS A 32 -17.17 4.91 13.59
C LYS A 32 -18.60 5.22 13.12
N ALA A 33 -18.99 6.49 13.06
CA ALA A 33 -20.37 6.87 12.76
C ALA A 33 -20.83 6.30 11.40
N GLN A 34 -22.06 5.78 11.33
CA GLN A 34 -22.61 5.18 10.10
C GLN A 34 -22.72 6.20 8.95
N LYS A 35 -23.03 7.46 9.27
CA LYS A 35 -23.21 8.53 8.29
C LYS A 35 -21.87 9.07 7.78
N LYS A 36 -21.62 8.95 6.47
CA LYS A 36 -20.40 9.45 5.81
C LYS A 36 -20.11 10.93 6.11
N GLY A 37 -21.15 11.77 6.18
CA GLY A 37 -21.00 13.19 6.49
C GLY A 37 -20.41 13.46 7.87
N ILE A 38 -20.78 12.66 8.89
CA ILE A 38 -20.23 12.77 10.25
C ILE A 38 -18.75 12.40 10.25
N ARG A 39 -18.41 11.28 9.60
CA ARG A 39 -17.01 10.84 9.47
C ARG A 39 -16.15 11.89 8.78
N ARG A 40 -16.62 12.48 7.67
CA ARG A 40 -15.90 13.54 6.94
C ARG A 40 -15.67 14.78 7.80
N ALA A 41 -16.70 15.23 8.53
CA ALA A 41 -16.57 16.36 9.44
C ALA A 41 -15.58 16.09 10.59
N ALA A 42 -15.60 14.87 11.13
CA ALA A 42 -14.68 14.43 12.18
C ALA A 42 -13.23 14.41 11.68
N VAL A 43 -12.98 13.85 10.49
CA VAL A 43 -11.66 13.82 9.83
C VAL A 43 -11.08 15.24 9.70
N ASN A 44 -11.84 16.17 9.11
CA ASN A 44 -11.38 17.55 8.93
C ASN A 44 -11.08 18.24 10.27
N THR A 45 -11.97 18.05 11.26
CA THR A 45 -11.81 18.65 12.59
C THR A 45 -10.59 18.09 13.31
N PHE A 46 -10.33 16.78 13.18
CA PHE A 46 -9.16 16.13 13.75
C PHE A 46 -7.86 16.71 13.20
N GLY A 47 -7.80 16.92 11.88
CA GLY A 47 -6.67 17.57 11.21
C GLY A 47 -6.41 18.99 11.70
N TYR A 48 -7.44 19.81 11.84
CA TYR A 48 -7.30 21.18 12.38
C TYR A 48 -6.79 21.18 13.83
N ILE A 49 -7.28 20.26 14.66
CA ILE A 49 -6.81 20.14 16.04
C ILE A 49 -5.35 19.65 16.10
N ALA A 50 -4.96 18.69 15.25
CA ALA A 50 -3.59 18.21 15.20
C ALA A 50 -2.60 19.32 14.81
N LYS A 51 -3.01 20.20 13.89
CA LYS A 51 -2.23 21.40 13.51
C LYS A 51 -2.14 22.43 14.64
N ALA A 52 -3.19 22.54 15.45
CA ALA A 52 -3.29 23.49 16.56
C ALA A 52 -2.46 23.09 17.80
N ILE A 53 -2.56 21.84 18.25
CA ILE A 53 -1.82 21.35 19.45
C ILE A 53 -0.36 21.08 19.10
N GLY A 54 -0.11 20.55 17.92
CA GLY A 54 1.18 19.98 17.52
C GLY A 54 1.09 18.46 17.34
N PRO A 55 1.69 17.90 16.27
CA PRO A 55 1.52 16.50 15.91
C PRO A 55 2.10 15.54 16.95
N HIS A 56 3.21 15.86 17.62
CA HIS A 56 3.91 14.95 18.53
C HIS A 56 3.05 14.52 19.73
N ASP A 57 2.32 15.45 20.35
CA ASP A 57 1.47 15.16 21.52
C ASP A 57 0.26 14.29 21.14
N VAL A 58 -0.35 14.58 19.98
CA VAL A 58 -1.47 13.82 19.45
C VAL A 58 -1.01 12.40 19.08
N ILE A 59 0.15 12.26 18.43
CA ILE A 59 0.67 10.95 18.01
C ILE A 59 1.02 10.07 19.19
N ALA A 60 1.68 10.60 20.23
CA ALA A 60 1.99 9.83 21.43
C ALA A 60 0.71 9.27 22.10
N THR A 61 -0.35 10.09 22.09
CA THR A 61 -1.65 9.72 22.63
C THR A 61 -2.33 8.63 21.78
N LEU A 62 -2.31 8.77 20.45
CA LEU A 62 -2.86 7.78 19.51
C LEU A 62 -2.10 6.44 19.57
N LEU A 63 -0.77 6.47 19.61
CA LEU A 63 0.05 5.25 19.67
C LEU A 63 -0.23 4.45 20.94
N ASN A 64 -0.41 5.11 22.08
CA ASN A 64 -0.83 4.44 23.31
C ASN A 64 -2.23 3.78 23.18
N ASN A 65 -3.13 4.40 22.41
CA ASN A 65 -4.46 3.83 22.14
C ASN A 65 -4.43 2.59 21.24
N LEU A 66 -3.33 2.31 20.53
CA LEU A 66 -3.17 1.06 19.77
C LEU A 66 -3.04 -0.18 20.65
N LYS A 67 -2.68 -0.01 21.94
CA LYS A 67 -2.60 -1.10 22.93
C LYS A 67 -3.98 -1.54 23.45
N VAL A 68 -5.03 -0.77 23.15
CA VAL A 68 -6.40 -1.10 23.57
C VAL A 68 -6.91 -2.35 22.86
N GLN A 69 -7.56 -3.25 23.61
CA GLN A 69 -8.02 -4.54 23.10
C GLN A 69 -9.16 -4.45 22.07
N GLU A 70 -9.94 -3.37 22.07
CA GLU A 70 -11.04 -3.21 21.12
C GLU A 70 -10.53 -2.94 19.70
N ARG A 71 -10.79 -3.89 18.78
CA ARG A 71 -10.35 -3.81 17.37
C ARG A 71 -10.83 -2.53 16.67
N GLN A 72 -12.07 -2.10 16.91
CA GLN A 72 -12.63 -0.93 16.24
C GLN A 72 -11.92 0.36 16.66
N LEU A 73 -11.60 0.51 17.94
CA LEU A 73 -10.82 1.66 18.42
C LEU A 73 -9.43 1.69 17.76
N ARG A 74 -8.76 0.53 17.64
CA ARG A 74 -7.48 0.46 16.93
C ARG A 74 -7.62 0.95 15.49
N VAL A 75 -8.62 0.50 14.74
CA VAL A 75 -8.83 0.94 13.34
C VAL A 75 -9.07 2.46 13.24
N CYS A 76 -9.86 3.04 14.14
CA CYS A 76 -10.07 4.50 14.16
C CYS A 76 -8.79 5.26 14.47
N THR A 77 -7.98 4.75 15.40
CA THR A 77 -6.66 5.30 15.72
C THR A 77 -5.72 5.25 14.51
N THR A 78 -5.71 4.15 13.74
CA THR A 78 -4.86 4.06 12.55
C THR A 78 -5.27 5.05 11.45
N VAL A 79 -6.58 5.30 11.31
CA VAL A 79 -7.10 6.32 10.38
C VAL A 79 -6.71 7.72 10.87
N ALA A 80 -6.81 7.98 12.18
CA ALA A 80 -6.41 9.25 12.78
C ALA A 80 -4.92 9.55 12.57
N ILE A 81 -4.04 8.56 12.73
CA ILE A 81 -2.61 8.70 12.44
C ILE A 81 -2.38 9.11 10.98
N GLY A 82 -3.09 8.50 10.03
CA GLY A 82 -3.02 8.89 8.60
C GLY A 82 -3.44 10.35 8.36
N ILE A 83 -4.52 10.80 9.00
CA ILE A 83 -5.02 12.20 8.89
C ILE A 83 -3.99 13.19 9.45
N VAL A 84 -3.35 12.86 10.57
CA VAL A 84 -2.29 13.68 11.15
C VAL A 84 -1.10 13.76 10.20
N ALA A 85 -0.73 12.65 9.54
CA ALA A 85 0.36 12.64 8.57
C ALA A 85 0.06 13.47 7.32
N GLU A 86 -1.17 13.44 6.81
CA GLU A 86 -1.61 14.29 5.69
C GLU A 86 -1.52 15.78 6.05
N THR A 87 -1.97 16.17 7.25
CA THR A 87 -2.11 17.58 7.65
C THR A 87 -0.83 18.21 8.19
N CYS A 88 -0.05 17.45 8.97
CA CYS A 88 1.19 17.92 9.60
C CYS A 88 2.46 17.46 8.87
N GLY A 89 2.31 16.68 7.80
CA GLY A 89 3.40 16.14 7.00
C GLY A 89 3.93 14.78 7.53
N PRO A 90 4.31 13.84 6.63
CA PRO A 90 4.69 12.49 7.05
C PRO A 90 5.96 12.43 7.89
N PHE A 91 6.89 13.38 7.71
CA PHE A 91 8.15 13.45 8.46
C PHE A 91 7.96 13.55 9.99
N THR A 92 6.83 14.07 10.47
CA THR A 92 6.54 14.17 11.90
C THR A 92 6.02 12.85 12.49
N VAL A 93 5.30 12.08 11.68
CA VAL A 93 4.57 10.86 12.11
C VAL A 93 5.38 9.61 11.87
N LEU A 94 6.05 9.53 10.71
CA LEU A 94 6.73 8.33 10.24
C LEU A 94 7.80 7.82 11.22
N PRO A 95 8.70 8.65 11.78
CA PRO A 95 9.69 8.17 12.74
C PRO A 95 9.05 7.60 14.02
N ALA A 96 7.95 8.20 14.49
CA ALA A 96 7.26 7.75 15.69
C ALA A 96 6.60 6.38 15.49
N ILE A 97 5.89 6.19 14.37
CA ILE A 97 5.26 4.89 14.05
C ILE A 97 6.32 3.80 13.79
N MET A 98 7.43 4.13 13.12
CA MET A 98 8.52 3.17 12.90
C MET A 98 9.21 2.76 14.19
N ASN A 99 9.31 3.67 15.17
CA ASN A 99 9.88 3.35 16.47
C ASN A 99 8.97 2.41 17.29
N GLU A 100 7.65 2.66 17.30
CA GLU A 100 6.69 1.80 18.00
C GLU A 100 6.59 0.40 17.37
N TYR A 101 6.91 0.24 16.09
CA TYR A 101 6.87 -1.07 15.42
C TYR A 101 7.90 -2.05 16.00
N LYS A 102 8.96 -1.52 16.63
CA LYS A 102 9.99 -2.31 17.32
C LYS A 102 9.48 -2.95 18.61
N VAL A 103 8.35 -2.50 19.15
CA VAL A 103 7.75 -3.08 20.34
C VAL A 103 7.17 -4.46 19.98
N PRO A 104 7.52 -5.53 20.71
CA PRO A 104 7.12 -6.90 20.38
C PRO A 104 5.66 -7.20 20.78
N GLU A 105 4.73 -6.36 20.35
CA GLU A 105 3.29 -6.51 20.55
C GLU A 105 2.57 -6.55 19.20
N LEU A 106 2.10 -7.74 18.82
CA LEU A 106 1.54 -8.01 17.48
C LEU A 106 0.33 -7.14 17.13
N ASN A 107 -0.47 -6.74 18.13
CA ASN A 107 -1.59 -5.81 17.91
C ASN A 107 -1.12 -4.40 17.53
N VAL A 108 -0.03 -3.93 18.16
CA VAL A 108 0.55 -2.61 17.90
C VAL A 108 1.23 -2.63 16.53
N GLN A 109 2.01 -3.66 16.22
CA GLN A 109 2.66 -3.81 14.91
C GLN A 109 1.64 -3.85 13.76
N ASN A 110 0.56 -4.64 13.91
CA ASN A 110 -0.54 -4.67 12.94
C ASN A 110 -1.29 -3.32 12.86
N GLY A 111 -1.39 -2.58 13.97
CA GLY A 111 -1.92 -1.22 13.99
C GLY A 111 -1.04 -0.26 13.20
N ILE A 112 0.28 -0.37 13.34
CA ILE A 112 1.24 0.48 12.64
C ILE A 112 1.23 0.21 11.15
N LEU A 113 1.24 -1.05 10.71
CA LEU A 113 1.13 -1.38 9.29
C LEU A 113 -0.17 -0.85 8.66
N LYS A 114 -1.29 -0.91 9.39
CA LYS A 114 -2.56 -0.32 8.93
C LYS A 114 -2.48 1.20 8.85
N SER A 115 -1.84 1.83 9.85
CA SER A 115 -1.62 3.28 9.84
C SER A 115 -0.75 3.70 8.66
N LEU A 116 0.30 2.92 8.37
CA LEU A 116 1.18 3.10 7.22
C LEU A 116 0.39 2.99 5.91
N SER A 117 -0.50 2.00 5.79
CA SER A 117 -1.39 1.83 4.64
C SER A 117 -2.27 3.06 4.39
N PHE A 118 -2.97 3.55 5.42
CA PHE A 118 -3.80 4.76 5.30
C PHE A 118 -2.97 6.02 5.04
N MET A 119 -1.79 6.13 5.67
CA MET A 119 -0.90 7.24 5.46
C MET A 119 -0.46 7.34 3.99
N PHE A 120 0.01 6.25 3.38
CA PHE A 120 0.38 6.26 1.95
C PHE A 120 -0.81 6.53 1.03
N GLU A 121 -2.01 6.07 1.39
CA GLU A 121 -3.23 6.39 0.65
C GLU A 121 -3.57 7.89 0.69
N TYR A 122 -3.40 8.54 1.84
CA TYR A 122 -3.77 9.95 2.01
C TYR A 122 -2.72 10.92 1.46
N ILE A 123 -1.44 10.60 1.61
CA ILE A 123 -0.34 11.49 1.18
C ILE A 123 -0.09 11.43 -0.34
N GLY A 124 -0.43 10.31 -0.99
CA GLY A 124 -0.24 10.09 -2.43
C GLY A 124 1.20 10.33 -2.88
N GLU A 125 1.40 11.31 -3.76
CA GLU A 125 2.69 11.65 -4.39
C GLU A 125 3.76 12.09 -3.40
N MET A 126 3.37 12.64 -2.24
CA MET A 126 4.31 13.00 -1.18
C MET A 126 5.04 11.78 -0.59
N GLY A 127 4.54 10.56 -0.85
CA GLY A 127 5.16 9.32 -0.41
C GLY A 127 6.53 9.05 -1.02
N LYS A 128 6.88 9.66 -2.17
CA LYS A 128 8.12 9.37 -2.90
C LYS A 128 9.40 9.54 -2.08
N ASP A 129 9.43 10.55 -1.20
CA ASP A 129 10.62 10.88 -0.41
C ASP A 129 10.82 9.92 0.78
N TYR A 130 9.81 9.10 1.07
CA TYR A 130 9.76 8.22 2.25
C TYR A 130 9.87 6.73 1.91
N VAL A 131 9.78 6.33 0.63
CA VAL A 131 9.79 4.91 0.21
C VAL A 131 11.02 4.18 0.75
N HIS A 132 12.21 4.75 0.53
CA HIS A 132 13.48 4.18 0.99
C HIS A 132 13.54 4.00 2.51
N ALA A 133 12.98 4.95 3.28
CA ALA A 133 12.98 4.86 4.74
C ALA A 133 12.07 3.73 5.25
N VAL A 134 10.96 3.48 4.54
CA VAL A 134 9.96 2.49 4.94
C VAL A 134 10.27 1.07 4.43
N THR A 135 11.09 0.94 3.39
CA THR A 135 11.40 -0.35 2.75
C THR A 135 11.85 -1.42 3.77
N PRO A 136 12.80 -1.16 4.69
CA PRO A 136 13.25 -2.17 5.65
C PRO A 136 12.16 -2.64 6.63
N LEU A 137 11.21 -1.75 6.97
CA LEU A 137 10.08 -2.12 7.81
C LEU A 137 9.11 -3.03 7.06
N LEU A 138 8.85 -2.74 5.78
CA LEU A 138 7.99 -3.58 4.95
C LEU A 138 8.65 -4.93 4.62
N GLU A 139 9.96 -4.98 4.45
CA GLU A 139 10.70 -6.24 4.28
C GLU A 139 10.47 -7.18 5.47
N ASP A 140 10.71 -6.70 6.69
CA ASP A 140 10.46 -7.46 7.92
C ASP A 140 8.99 -7.94 7.98
N ALA A 141 8.06 -7.04 7.69
CA ALA A 141 6.64 -7.34 7.75
C ALA A 141 6.15 -8.35 6.69
N LEU A 142 6.74 -8.34 5.48
CA LEU A 142 6.39 -9.23 4.38
C LEU A 142 6.98 -10.63 4.55
N ILE A 143 8.05 -10.79 5.34
CA ILE A 143 8.68 -12.09 5.64
C ILE A 143 8.03 -12.75 6.86
N ASP A 144 7.30 -11.99 7.69
CA ASP A 144 6.73 -12.47 8.94
C ASP A 144 5.86 -13.73 8.74
N ARG A 145 5.84 -14.58 9.77
CA ARG A 145 5.08 -15.83 9.77
C ARG A 145 3.57 -15.58 9.80
N ASP A 146 3.12 -14.52 10.48
CA ASP A 146 1.72 -14.16 10.61
C ASP A 146 1.15 -13.65 9.29
N LEU A 147 0.05 -14.28 8.87
CA LEU A 147 -0.64 -13.97 7.63
C LEU A 147 -1.22 -12.55 7.66
N VAL A 148 -1.76 -12.10 8.81
CA VAL A 148 -2.37 -10.77 8.92
C VAL A 148 -1.32 -9.68 8.75
N HIS A 149 -0.10 -9.95 9.20
CA HIS A 149 1.04 -9.07 9.08
C HIS A 149 1.45 -8.89 7.61
N ARG A 150 1.72 -10.01 6.91
CA ARG A 150 2.01 -10.02 5.47
C ARG A 150 0.91 -9.36 4.64
N GLN A 151 -0.35 -9.66 4.96
CA GLN A 151 -1.51 -9.09 4.27
C GLN A 151 -1.56 -7.57 4.41
N THR A 152 -1.35 -7.05 5.62
CA THR A 152 -1.41 -5.61 5.87
C THR A 152 -0.22 -4.89 5.23
N ALA A 153 0.98 -5.48 5.30
CA ALA A 153 2.17 -4.95 4.63
C ALA A 153 2.00 -4.91 3.10
N THR A 154 1.36 -5.94 2.53
CA THR A 154 1.06 -6.00 1.09
C THR A 154 0.10 -4.88 0.68
N TRP A 155 -0.95 -4.61 1.48
CA TRP A 155 -1.82 -3.45 1.24
C TRP A 155 -1.10 -2.12 1.39
N ALA A 156 -0.25 -1.96 2.41
CA ALA A 156 0.55 -0.74 2.54
C ALA A 156 1.45 -0.51 1.32
N THR A 157 2.07 -1.59 0.80
CA THR A 157 2.89 -1.54 -0.41
C THR A 157 2.06 -1.20 -1.65
N LYS A 158 0.83 -1.71 -1.79
CA LYS A 158 -0.10 -1.34 -2.86
C LYS A 158 -0.36 0.17 -2.89
N HIS A 159 -0.73 0.75 -1.75
CA HIS A 159 -1.02 2.19 -1.68
C HIS A 159 0.22 3.03 -1.95
N MET A 160 1.37 2.62 -1.41
CA MET A 160 2.65 3.25 -1.69
C MET A 160 2.99 3.21 -3.19
N ALA A 161 2.89 2.04 -3.83
CA ALA A 161 3.17 1.86 -5.25
C ALA A 161 2.32 2.80 -6.12
N LEU A 162 0.99 2.79 -5.92
CA LEU A 162 0.09 3.67 -6.66
C LEU A 162 0.37 5.15 -6.43
N GLY A 163 0.72 5.54 -5.19
CA GLY A 163 1.04 6.93 -4.86
C GLY A 163 2.34 7.42 -5.49
N VAL A 164 3.31 6.53 -5.76
CA VAL A 164 4.63 6.88 -6.29
C VAL A 164 4.84 6.51 -7.76
N HIS A 165 3.76 6.20 -8.47
CA HIS A 165 3.79 5.93 -9.90
C HIS A 165 4.46 7.08 -10.67
N ALA A 166 5.40 6.73 -11.57
CA ALA A 166 6.16 7.67 -12.39
C ALA A 166 7.02 8.71 -11.63
N LEU A 167 7.33 8.47 -10.35
CA LEU A 167 8.19 9.34 -9.53
C LEU A 167 9.62 8.81 -9.34
N GLY A 168 10.05 7.83 -10.15
CA GLY A 168 11.42 7.30 -10.15
C GLY A 168 11.76 6.37 -8.99
N GLN A 169 10.76 5.75 -8.35
CA GLN A 169 10.93 4.83 -7.22
C GLN A 169 10.79 3.34 -7.62
N GLU A 170 10.97 3.03 -8.90
CA GLU A 170 10.73 1.71 -9.50
C GLU A 170 11.62 0.63 -8.88
N GLU A 171 12.90 0.93 -8.60
CA GLU A 171 13.86 -0.02 -8.03
C GLU A 171 13.43 -0.52 -6.64
N CYS A 172 12.94 0.38 -5.78
CA CYS A 172 12.44 0.01 -4.46
C CYS A 172 11.15 -0.80 -4.54
N LEU A 173 10.27 -0.47 -5.49
CA LEU A 173 9.05 -1.24 -5.71
C LEU A 173 9.36 -2.64 -6.27
N GLU A 174 10.34 -2.77 -7.17
CA GLU A 174 10.81 -4.06 -7.69
C GLU A 174 11.41 -4.91 -6.57
N HIS A 175 12.20 -4.30 -5.68
CA HIS A 175 12.70 -4.96 -4.49
C HIS A 175 11.58 -5.48 -3.59
N LEU A 176 10.57 -4.66 -3.26
CA LEU A 176 9.43 -5.10 -2.47
C LEU A 176 8.59 -6.17 -3.19
N MET A 177 8.50 -6.11 -4.52
CA MET A 177 7.83 -7.12 -5.32
C MET A 177 8.47 -8.51 -5.13
N ASN A 178 9.78 -8.60 -4.92
CA ASN A 178 10.47 -9.87 -4.61
C ASN A 178 9.97 -10.51 -3.31
N TYR A 179 9.58 -9.71 -2.32
CA TYR A 179 9.02 -10.21 -1.06
C TYR A 179 7.52 -10.51 -1.16
N ILE A 180 6.79 -9.79 -2.02
CA ILE A 180 5.36 -10.02 -2.23
C ILE A 180 5.12 -11.28 -3.08
N PHE A 181 5.94 -11.50 -4.13
CA PHE A 181 5.70 -12.53 -5.14
C PHE A 181 5.56 -13.96 -4.59
N PRO A 182 6.36 -14.41 -3.59
CA PRO A 182 6.19 -15.73 -2.98
C PRO A 182 4.79 -16.01 -2.41
N ASN A 183 4.03 -14.96 -2.07
CA ASN A 183 2.66 -15.09 -1.54
C ASN A 183 1.62 -15.49 -2.61
N ILE A 184 2.01 -15.67 -3.88
CA ILE A 184 1.14 -16.13 -4.97
C ILE A 184 0.44 -17.47 -4.69
N PHE A 185 1.01 -18.30 -3.81
CA PHE A 185 0.48 -19.63 -3.47
C PHE A 185 -0.36 -19.67 -2.19
N GLU A 186 -0.57 -18.50 -1.56
CA GLU A 186 -1.42 -18.39 -0.38
C GLU A 186 -2.88 -18.76 -0.69
N THR A 187 -3.53 -19.39 0.27
CA THR A 187 -4.92 -19.88 0.11
C THR A 187 -5.95 -19.00 0.81
N ALA A 188 -5.51 -18.15 1.74
CA ALA A 188 -6.40 -17.30 2.51
C ALA A 188 -7.01 -16.19 1.63
N PRO A 189 -8.36 -16.05 1.57
CA PRO A 189 -9.01 -15.12 0.64
C PRO A 189 -8.54 -13.67 0.75
N HIS A 190 -8.32 -13.18 1.97
CA HIS A 190 -7.87 -11.80 2.19
C HIS A 190 -6.42 -11.57 1.79
N MET A 191 -5.54 -12.57 1.96
CA MET A 191 -4.15 -12.49 1.50
C MET A 191 -4.08 -12.57 -0.02
N ILE A 192 -4.87 -13.46 -0.63
CA ILE A 192 -5.01 -13.55 -2.09
C ILE A 192 -5.44 -12.20 -2.66
N GLN A 193 -6.46 -11.57 -2.08
CA GLN A 193 -6.91 -10.25 -2.51
C GLN A 193 -5.81 -9.20 -2.37
N ALA A 194 -5.12 -9.17 -1.23
CA ALA A 194 -4.00 -8.24 -1.02
C ALA A 194 -2.89 -8.42 -2.06
N PHE A 195 -2.53 -9.67 -2.36
CA PHE A 195 -1.54 -10.01 -3.37
C PHE A 195 -1.96 -9.50 -4.76
N PHE A 196 -3.17 -9.82 -5.22
CA PHE A 196 -3.64 -9.39 -6.54
C PHE A 196 -3.73 -7.86 -6.66
N ASP A 197 -4.26 -7.20 -5.62
CA ASP A 197 -4.31 -5.75 -5.55
C ASP A 197 -2.90 -5.12 -5.65
N ALA A 198 -1.92 -5.70 -4.96
CA ALA A 198 -0.53 -5.24 -5.01
C ALA A 198 0.11 -5.52 -6.37
N MET A 199 -0.13 -6.66 -7.01
CA MET A 199 0.38 -6.95 -8.34
C MET A 199 -0.19 -5.99 -9.39
N ASP A 200 -1.47 -5.64 -9.29
CA ASP A 200 -2.09 -4.63 -10.15
C ASP A 200 -1.50 -3.24 -9.92
N ALA A 201 -1.15 -2.90 -8.67
CA ALA A 201 -0.45 -1.66 -8.36
C ALA A 201 0.99 -1.65 -8.90
N MET A 202 1.73 -2.76 -8.78
CA MET A 202 3.09 -2.90 -9.32
C MET A 202 3.10 -2.83 -10.85
N ARG A 203 2.09 -3.40 -11.52
CA ARG A 203 1.90 -3.29 -12.97
C ARG A 203 1.82 -1.83 -13.41
N VAL A 204 1.09 -0.98 -12.69
CA VAL A 204 0.98 0.45 -13.01
C VAL A 204 2.30 1.15 -12.69
N SER A 205 2.90 0.85 -11.55
CA SER A 205 4.01 1.64 -10.99
C SER A 205 5.37 1.32 -11.62
N ILE A 206 5.71 0.04 -11.75
CA ILE A 206 6.97 -0.46 -12.34
C ILE A 206 6.79 -0.74 -13.85
N GLY A 207 5.57 -1.10 -14.25
CA GLY A 207 5.21 -1.39 -15.63
C GLY A 207 4.88 -2.87 -15.87
N PRO A 208 4.10 -3.16 -16.93
CA PRO A 208 3.62 -4.51 -17.23
C PRO A 208 4.74 -5.47 -17.66
N CYS A 209 5.83 -4.95 -18.23
CA CYS A 209 6.99 -5.74 -18.65
C CYS A 209 7.63 -6.50 -17.47
N ARG A 210 7.91 -5.79 -16.37
CA ARG A 210 8.54 -6.40 -15.19
C ARG A 210 7.64 -7.45 -14.56
N VAL A 211 6.34 -7.15 -14.42
CA VAL A 211 5.38 -8.13 -13.91
C VAL A 211 5.30 -9.36 -14.84
N LEU A 212 5.30 -9.18 -16.17
CA LEU A 212 5.31 -10.29 -17.12
C LEU A 212 6.54 -11.19 -16.94
N GLN A 213 7.72 -10.63 -16.72
CA GLN A 213 8.97 -11.38 -16.53
C GLN A 213 8.90 -12.35 -15.32
N TYR A 214 8.18 -11.98 -14.26
CA TYR A 214 7.96 -12.85 -13.10
C TYR A 214 6.93 -13.95 -13.42
N VAL A 215 5.91 -13.62 -14.21
CA VAL A 215 4.79 -14.52 -14.49
C VAL A 215 5.11 -15.57 -15.57
N VAL A 216 5.94 -15.24 -16.57
CA VAL A 216 6.24 -16.15 -17.70
C VAL A 216 6.75 -17.52 -17.24
N GLN A 217 7.51 -17.57 -16.14
CA GLN A 217 8.10 -18.81 -15.61
C GLN A 217 7.05 -19.84 -15.17
N GLY A 218 5.88 -19.40 -14.70
CA GLY A 218 4.84 -20.27 -14.16
C GLY A 218 3.68 -20.58 -15.10
N LEU A 219 3.57 -19.91 -16.25
CA LEU A 219 2.45 -20.08 -17.20
C LEU A 219 2.32 -21.52 -17.71
N TRP A 220 3.45 -22.13 -18.09
CA TRP A 220 3.50 -23.50 -18.63
C TRP A 220 4.14 -24.51 -17.66
N HIS A 221 4.23 -24.17 -16.37
CA HIS A 221 4.84 -25.05 -15.37
C HIS A 221 4.14 -26.42 -15.29
N PRO A 222 4.82 -27.58 -15.13
CA PRO A 222 4.18 -28.90 -15.16
C PRO A 222 3.09 -29.12 -14.10
N ALA A 223 3.25 -28.51 -12.92
CA ALA A 223 2.26 -28.60 -11.84
C ALA A 223 1.02 -27.73 -12.13
N ARG A 224 -0.16 -28.36 -12.18
CA ARG A 224 -1.45 -27.68 -12.42
C ARG A 224 -1.72 -26.54 -11.43
N ARG A 225 -1.46 -26.77 -10.14
CA ARG A 225 -1.67 -25.76 -9.08
C ARG A 225 -0.83 -24.50 -9.31
N VAL A 226 0.38 -24.64 -9.84
CA VAL A 226 1.23 -23.49 -10.17
C VAL A 226 0.65 -22.72 -11.34
N ARG A 227 0.30 -23.41 -12.42
CA ARG A 227 -0.31 -22.77 -13.59
C ARG A 227 -1.57 -21.99 -13.23
N GLU A 228 -2.48 -22.58 -12.45
CA GLU A 228 -3.73 -21.93 -12.06
C GLU A 228 -3.51 -20.58 -11.36
N CYS A 229 -2.53 -20.48 -10.46
CA CYS A 229 -2.17 -19.22 -9.81
C CYS A 229 -1.55 -18.20 -10.79
N TYR A 230 -0.60 -18.64 -11.62
CA TYR A 230 0.13 -17.75 -12.53
C TYR A 230 -0.75 -17.23 -13.69
N TRP A 231 -1.61 -18.08 -14.26
CA TRP A 231 -2.58 -17.67 -15.26
C TRP A 231 -3.55 -16.63 -14.72
N ARG A 232 -3.91 -16.71 -13.44
CA ARG A 232 -4.77 -15.71 -12.82
C ARG A 232 -4.09 -14.33 -12.76
N VAL A 233 -2.79 -14.27 -12.45
CA VAL A 233 -2.02 -13.01 -12.48
C VAL A 233 -1.88 -12.49 -13.90
N TYR A 234 -1.57 -13.38 -14.85
CA TYR A 234 -1.47 -13.02 -16.26
C TYR A 234 -2.78 -12.45 -16.82
N ASN A 235 -3.93 -13.02 -16.45
CA ASN A 235 -5.23 -12.53 -16.90
C ASN A 235 -5.48 -11.08 -16.42
N SER A 236 -5.16 -10.76 -15.16
CA SER A 236 -5.25 -9.37 -14.67
C SER A 236 -4.28 -8.45 -15.41
N LEU A 237 -3.05 -8.91 -15.65
CA LEU A 237 -2.04 -8.17 -16.41
C LEU A 237 -2.50 -7.87 -17.84
N TYR A 238 -3.04 -8.87 -18.53
CA TYR A 238 -3.55 -8.79 -19.89
C TYR A 238 -4.72 -7.80 -19.99
N ILE A 239 -5.72 -7.93 -19.11
CA ILE A 239 -6.86 -7.01 -19.06
C ILE A 239 -6.40 -5.57 -18.84
N GLY A 240 -5.37 -5.36 -18.04
CA GLY A 240 -4.92 -4.02 -17.69
C GLY A 240 -4.04 -3.34 -18.74
N ALA A 241 -3.25 -4.08 -19.52
CA ALA A 241 -2.20 -3.52 -20.36
C ALA A 241 -1.89 -4.37 -21.61
N GLU A 242 -2.92 -4.87 -22.31
CA GLU A 242 -2.79 -5.71 -23.51
C GLU A 242 -1.82 -5.17 -24.55
N ASP A 243 -2.00 -3.91 -24.98
CA ASP A 243 -1.19 -3.27 -26.03
C ASP A 243 0.29 -3.15 -25.62
N ALA A 244 0.55 -2.81 -24.35
CA ALA A 244 1.90 -2.72 -23.83
C ALA A 244 2.62 -4.07 -23.79
N LEU A 245 1.90 -5.20 -23.64
CA LEU A 245 2.51 -6.53 -23.58
C LEU A 245 3.08 -7.00 -24.93
N VAL A 246 2.57 -6.49 -26.05
CA VAL A 246 2.98 -6.90 -27.40
C VAL A 246 4.50 -6.76 -27.59
N ALA A 247 5.10 -5.71 -27.03
CA ALA A 247 6.54 -5.45 -27.11
C ALA A 247 7.40 -6.38 -26.23
N PHE A 248 6.79 -7.10 -25.27
CA PHE A 248 7.50 -7.82 -24.21
C PHE A 248 7.27 -9.33 -24.21
N TYR A 249 6.45 -9.86 -25.13
CA TYR A 249 6.30 -11.31 -25.24
C TYR A 249 7.64 -11.97 -25.57
N PRO A 250 7.98 -13.10 -24.91
CA PRO A 250 9.21 -13.81 -25.21
C PRO A 250 9.17 -14.33 -26.64
N ARG A 251 10.29 -14.24 -27.35
CA ARG A 251 10.41 -14.83 -28.69
C ARG A 251 10.39 -16.34 -28.56
N ILE A 252 9.34 -16.96 -29.09
CA ILE A 252 9.24 -18.41 -29.20
C ILE A 252 9.55 -18.76 -30.65
N PRO A 253 10.65 -19.47 -30.95
CA PRO A 253 10.91 -19.93 -32.30
C PRO A 253 9.77 -20.87 -32.74
N LEU A 254 9.39 -20.78 -34.00
CA LEU A 254 8.41 -21.69 -34.57
C LEU A 254 8.99 -23.11 -34.49
N THR A 255 8.42 -23.95 -33.62
CA THR A 255 8.73 -25.39 -33.54
C THR A 255 7.81 -26.20 -34.43
N TRP A 256 7.21 -25.57 -35.44
CA TRP A 256 6.51 -26.34 -36.46
C TRP A 256 7.57 -27.01 -37.32
N ASP A 257 7.77 -28.30 -37.11
CA ASP A 257 8.50 -29.18 -38.01
C ASP A 257 7.66 -29.35 -39.29
N GLY A 258 7.64 -28.27 -40.07
CA GLY A 258 7.18 -28.25 -41.44
C GLY A 258 8.24 -28.83 -42.34
N GLN A 259 8.32 -30.16 -42.39
CA GLN A 259 8.92 -30.82 -43.54
C GLN A 259 8.08 -30.68 -44.83
N ASP A 260 7.08 -29.79 -44.86
CA ASP A 260 6.41 -29.36 -46.07
C ASP A 260 6.08 -27.86 -45.96
N GLU A 261 7.01 -26.99 -46.38
CA GLU A 261 6.79 -25.73 -47.10
C GLU A 261 8.09 -24.91 -47.10
N GLU A 262 9.05 -25.39 -47.87
CA GLU A 262 10.12 -24.58 -48.41
C GLU A 262 9.52 -23.65 -49.48
N GLN A 263 8.81 -22.58 -49.08
CA GLN A 263 8.53 -21.41 -49.91
C GLN A 263 7.85 -20.28 -49.12
N ASP A 264 8.39 -19.07 -49.25
CA ASP A 264 7.80 -17.78 -48.87
C ASP A 264 7.67 -17.42 -47.38
N HIS A 265 8.81 -17.13 -46.76
CA HIS A 265 8.85 -16.06 -45.76
C HIS A 265 9.57 -14.83 -46.34
N PRO A 266 8.91 -13.66 -46.43
CA PRO A 266 9.61 -12.43 -46.79
C PRO A 266 10.67 -12.16 -45.72
N GLU A 267 11.91 -11.98 -46.16
CA GLU A 267 13.04 -11.69 -45.29
C GLU A 267 12.69 -10.57 -44.31
N VAL A 268 12.76 -10.87 -43.01
CA VAL A 268 12.74 -9.83 -41.98
C VAL A 268 13.89 -8.86 -42.32
N PRO A 269 13.63 -7.57 -42.52
CA PRO A 269 14.68 -6.65 -42.89
C PRO A 269 15.77 -6.70 -41.81
N LYS A 270 16.97 -7.13 -42.20
CA LYS A 270 18.15 -6.95 -41.37
C LYS A 270 18.31 -5.45 -41.20
N LEU A 271 18.01 -4.94 -40.01
CA LEU A 271 18.46 -3.62 -39.62
C LEU A 271 19.99 -3.68 -39.70
N GLY A 272 20.52 -2.97 -40.71
CA GLY A 272 21.95 -2.87 -40.99
C GLY A 272 22.73 -2.21 -39.85
N PRO A 273 24.07 -2.18 -39.98
CA PRO A 273 25.01 -1.90 -38.89
C PRO A 273 24.79 -0.56 -38.19
#